data_AF-A0AAD4KC23-F1
#
_entry.id   AF-A0AAD4KC23-F1
#
_cell.length_a   1.000
_cell.length_b   1.000
_cell.length_c   1.000
_cell.angle_alpha   90.00
_cell.angle_beta   90.00
_cell.angle_gamma   90.00
#
_symmetry.space_group_name_H-M   'P 1'
#
loop_
_entity.id
_entity.type
_entity.pdbx_description
1 polymer ?
#
loop_
_entity_poly.entity_id
_entity_poly.type
_entity_poly.pdbx_seq_one_letter_code
_entity_poly.pdbx_strand_id
1 'polypeptide(L)'
;MYQPCVDDTCLKPRCRILQIFDDIIFMFFALEMIIKMVAMGFCGKNTYMADSWNRLDFFIVLAGLPEYVMQVENLNLTAIRTIRVLRPLRAINRIPSMRILVMLLLDTLPMLGNVLLLCFFVFFIFGIIGVQLWEGILRQRCTLERPDGMIYPIT
;
A
#
# COMPACT_ATOMS: atom_id res chain seq x y z
N MET A 1 13.50 -13.01 -4.46
CA MET A 1 13.84 -11.96 -3.48
C MET A 1 14.05 -10.69 -4.27
N TYR A 2 13.22 -9.67 -4.04
CA TYR A 2 13.27 -8.40 -4.76
C TYR A 2 14.53 -7.63 -4.36
N GLN A 3 15.31 -7.12 -5.33
CA GLN A 3 16.56 -6.42 -5.06
C GLN A 3 16.52 -5.01 -5.69
N PRO A 4 16.33 -3.96 -4.86
CA PRO A 4 15.95 -2.63 -5.33
C PRO A 4 16.98 -1.95 -6.25
N CYS A 5 18.27 -2.32 -6.18
CA CYS A 5 19.33 -1.70 -6.98
C CYS A 5 19.62 -2.39 -8.33
N VAL A 6 18.99 -3.54 -8.61
CA VAL A 6 19.28 -4.37 -9.81
C VAL A 6 18.04 -4.55 -10.70
N ASP A 7 16.85 -4.45 -10.12
CA ASP A 7 15.58 -4.77 -10.79
C ASP A 7 14.90 -3.56 -11.48
N ASP A 8 15.59 -2.42 -11.65
CA ASP A 8 15.05 -1.25 -12.39
C ASP A 8 14.86 -1.52 -13.89
N THR A 9 15.70 -2.38 -14.47
CA THR A 9 15.56 -2.92 -15.82
C THR A 9 15.62 -4.44 -15.75
N CYS A 10 14.53 -5.12 -16.10
CA CYS A 10 14.36 -6.57 -16.00
C CYS A 10 15.20 -7.31 -17.08
N LEU A 11 16.53 -7.26 -16.96
CA LEU A 11 17.48 -7.85 -17.91
C LEU A 11 17.77 -9.34 -17.63
N LYS A 12 17.53 -9.83 -16.40
CA LYS A 12 17.77 -11.22 -16.01
C LYS A 12 16.64 -12.15 -16.46
N PRO A 13 16.93 -13.38 -16.93
CA PRO A 13 15.92 -14.34 -17.37
C PRO A 13 14.94 -14.74 -16.26
N ARG A 14 15.40 -14.77 -15.00
CA ARG A 14 14.54 -15.08 -13.83
C ARG A 14 13.44 -14.04 -13.61
N CYS A 15 13.75 -12.76 -13.82
CA CYS A 15 12.78 -11.67 -13.68
C CYS A 15 11.72 -11.76 -14.79
N ARG A 16 12.14 -12.04 -16.03
CA ARG A 16 11.23 -12.25 -17.17
C ARG A 16 10.27 -13.42 -16.95
N ILE A 17 10.78 -14.55 -16.46
CA ILE A 17 9.93 -15.72 -16.17
C ILE A 17 8.89 -15.37 -15.11
N LEU A 18 9.29 -14.72 -14.00
CA LEU A 18 8.36 -14.32 -12.94
C LEU A 18 7.27 -13.38 -13.47
N GLN A 19 7.65 -12.40 -14.30
CA GLN A 19 6.72 -11.45 -14.89
C GLN A 19 5.69 -12.13 -15.80
N ILE A 20 6.13 -13.08 -16.64
CA ILE A 20 5.22 -13.84 -17.50
C ILE A 20 4.20 -14.65 -16.68
N PHE A 21 4.65 -15.30 -15.60
CA PHE A 21 3.74 -16.03 -14.71
C PHE A 21 2.72 -15.10 -14.06
N ASP A 22 3.15 -13.96 -13.54
CA ASP A 22 2.27 -12.96 -12.94
C ASP A 22 1.23 -12.44 -13.95
N ASP A 23 1.63 -12.20 -15.20
CA ASP A 23 0.76 -11.71 -16.27
C ASP A 23 -0.31 -12.74 -16.66
N ILE A 24 0.07 -14.02 -16.77
CA ILE A 24 -0.87 -15.12 -17.04
C ILE A 24 -1.89 -15.24 -15.90
N ILE A 25 -1.42 -15.18 -14.66
CA ILE A 25 -2.27 -15.25 -13.47
C ILE A 25 -3.22 -14.05 -13.44
N PHE A 26 -2.74 -12.85 -13.76
CA PHE A 26 -3.57 -11.65 -13.85
C PHE A 26 -4.69 -11.81 -14.88
N MET A 27 -4.37 -12.29 -16.08
CA MET A 27 -5.34 -12.49 -17.16
C MET A 27 -6.42 -13.50 -16.76
N PHE A 28 -6.04 -14.61 -16.14
CA PHE A 28 -6.98 -15.62 -15.67
C PHE A 28 -7.98 -15.05 -14.65
N PHE A 29 -7.50 -14.28 -13.67
CA PHE A 29 -8.37 -13.65 -12.66
C PHE A 29 -9.27 -12.57 -13.26
N ALA A 30 -8.75 -11.76 -14.19
CA ALA A 30 -9.56 -10.77 -14.89
C ALA A 30 -10.70 -11.45 -15.67
N LEU A 31 -10.42 -12.58 -16.33
CA LEU A 31 -11.41 -13.36 -17.06
C LEU A 31 -12.44 -13.98 -16.11
N GLU A 32 -12.00 -14.60 -15.01
CA GLU A 32 -12.89 -15.13 -13.96
C GLU A 32 -13.83 -14.04 -13.40
N MET A 33 -13.30 -12.84 -13.16
CA MET A 33 -14.08 -11.68 -12.69
C MET A 33 -15.11 -11.24 -13.72
N ILE A 34 -14.74 -11.14 -15.00
CA ILE A 34 -15.67 -10.77 -16.09
C ILE A 34 -16.79 -11.81 -16.21
N ILE A 35 -16.47 -13.11 -16.17
CA ILE A 35 -17.48 -14.17 -16.20
C ILE A 35 -18.44 -14.03 -15.02
N LYS A 36 -17.92 -13.85 -13.81
CA LYS A 36 -18.73 -13.67 -12.60
C LYS A 36 -19.63 -12.42 -12.68
N MET A 37 -19.10 -11.33 -13.24
CA MET A 37 -19.84 -10.08 -13.42
C MET A 37 -20.98 -10.23 -14.44
N VAL A 38 -20.76 -10.95 -15.54
CA VAL A 38 -21.79 -11.22 -16.55
C VAL A 38 -22.85 -12.21 -16.02
N ALA A 39 -22.43 -13.25 -15.29
CA ALA A 39 -23.34 -14.28 -14.79
C ALA A 39 -24.24 -13.79 -13.64
N MET A 40 -23.74 -12.96 -12.73
CA MET A 40 -24.49 -12.46 -11.57
C MET A 40 -25.15 -11.09 -11.80
N GLY A 41 -24.79 -10.37 -12.87
CA GLY A 41 -25.29 -9.04 -13.18
C GLY A 41 -24.64 -7.92 -12.36
N PHE A 42 -24.68 -6.69 -12.89
CA PHE A 42 -24.00 -5.51 -12.33
C PHE A 42 -24.79 -4.82 -11.20
N CYS A 43 -26.13 -4.88 -11.19
CA CYS A 43 -26.98 -4.25 -10.17
C CYS A 43 -28.28 -5.04 -9.89
N GLY A 44 -28.50 -5.43 -8.62
CA GLY A 44 -29.58 -6.32 -8.16
C GLY A 44 -29.32 -6.94 -6.77
N LYS A 45 -30.32 -7.57 -6.14
CA LYS A 45 -30.27 -8.06 -4.75
C LYS A 45 -29.25 -9.19 -4.47
N ASN A 46 -28.81 -9.93 -5.50
CA ASN A 46 -27.75 -10.96 -5.43
C ASN A 46 -26.60 -10.63 -6.39
N THR A 47 -26.16 -9.37 -6.43
CA THR A 47 -25.13 -8.95 -7.38
C THR A 47 -23.72 -9.06 -6.86
N TYR A 48 -22.79 -9.07 -7.82
CA TYR A 48 -21.36 -9.19 -7.61
C TYR A 48 -20.82 -8.20 -6.55
N MET A 49 -21.39 -6.99 -6.45
CA MET A 49 -20.97 -5.93 -5.51
C MET A 49 -21.43 -6.13 -4.06
N ALA A 50 -22.33 -7.07 -3.77
CA ALA A 50 -22.84 -7.33 -2.43
C ALA A 50 -21.85 -8.13 -1.56
N ASP A 51 -21.01 -8.97 -2.16
CA ASP A 51 -19.96 -9.69 -1.44
C ASP A 51 -18.68 -8.82 -1.34
N SER A 52 -18.24 -8.55 -0.12
CA SER A 52 -17.02 -7.77 0.17
C SER A 52 -15.78 -8.35 -0.51
N TRP A 53 -15.73 -9.67 -0.70
CA TRP A 53 -14.59 -10.35 -1.33
C TRP A 53 -14.52 -10.13 -2.84
N ASN A 54 -15.68 -10.13 -3.50
CA ASN A 54 -15.79 -9.80 -4.92
C ASN A 54 -15.46 -8.31 -5.15
N ARG A 55 -15.83 -7.42 -4.21
CA ARG A 55 -15.46 -6.00 -4.27
C ARG A 55 -13.94 -5.79 -4.15
N LEU A 56 -13.29 -6.56 -3.29
CA LEU A 56 -11.83 -6.54 -3.12
C LEU A 56 -11.14 -7.04 -4.39
N ASP A 57 -11.62 -8.15 -4.97
CA ASP A 57 -11.10 -8.70 -6.24
C ASP A 57 -11.22 -7.69 -7.39
N PHE A 58 -12.38 -7.03 -7.54
CA PHE A 58 -12.58 -5.95 -8.50
C PHE A 58 -11.58 -4.81 -8.33
N PHE A 59 -11.38 -4.34 -7.09
CA PHE A 59 -10.43 -3.27 -6.80
C PHE A 59 -9.01 -3.67 -7.20
N ILE A 60 -8.60 -4.92 -6.92
CA ILE A 60 -7.26 -5.39 -7.27
C ILE A 60 -7.07 -5.50 -8.80
N VAL A 61 -8.07 -5.99 -9.53
CA VAL A 61 -8.00 -6.07 -11.01
C VAL A 61 -7.95 -4.66 -11.61
N LEU A 62 -8.79 -3.75 -11.13
CA LEU A 62 -8.83 -2.36 -11.58
C LEU A 62 -7.52 -1.63 -11.26
N ALA A 63 -6.95 -1.83 -10.07
CA ALA A 63 -5.68 -1.22 -9.70
C ALA A 63 -4.51 -1.71 -10.58
N GLY A 64 -4.52 -2.97 -11.02
CA GLY A 64 -3.48 -3.52 -11.90
C GLY A 64 -3.62 -3.13 -13.38
N LEU A 65 -4.78 -2.68 -13.83
CA LEU A 65 -5.05 -2.33 -15.23
C LEU A 65 -4.23 -1.13 -15.76
N PRO A 66 -4.04 -0.03 -15.00
CA PRO A 66 -3.15 1.06 -15.36
C PRO A 66 -1.72 0.65 -15.63
N GLU A 67 -1.21 -0.39 -14.94
CA GLU A 67 0.15 -0.91 -15.16
C GLU A 67 0.30 -1.43 -16.59
N TYR A 68 -0.68 -2.17 -17.09
CA TYR A 68 -0.66 -2.72 -18.46
C TYR A 68 -0.88 -1.66 -19.53
N VAL A 69 -1.77 -0.69 -19.29
CA VAL A 69 -2.09 0.36 -20.27
C VAL A 69 -0.91 1.33 -20.43
N MET A 70 -0.30 1.77 -19.33
CA MET A 70 0.80 2.76 -19.36
C MET A 70 2.13 2.17 -19.84
N GLN A 71 2.32 0.85 -19.73
CA GLN A 71 3.47 0.16 -20.32
C GLN A 71 3.52 0.33 -21.85
N VAL A 72 2.37 0.57 -22.50
CA VAL A 72 2.28 0.83 -23.95
C VAL A 72 2.71 2.24 -24.31
N GLU A 73 2.51 3.22 -23.42
CA GLU A 73 2.80 4.65 -23.66
C GLU A 73 4.17 5.12 -23.12
N ASN A 74 4.99 4.24 -22.53
CA ASN A 74 6.32 4.55 -21.96
C ASN A 74 6.32 5.67 -20.90
N LEU A 75 5.19 5.95 -20.25
CA LEU A 75 5.10 6.90 -19.16
C LEU A 75 5.52 6.23 -17.84
N ASN A 76 6.78 6.42 -17.44
CA ASN A 76 7.35 5.83 -16.23
C ASN A 76 6.91 6.58 -14.96
N LEU A 77 5.73 6.23 -14.43
CA LEU A 77 5.30 6.68 -13.11
C LEU A 77 5.72 5.67 -12.04
N THR A 78 6.71 6.04 -11.21
CA THR A 78 7.23 5.22 -10.10
C THR A 78 6.14 4.74 -9.14
N ALA A 79 5.05 5.50 -8.98
CA ALA A 79 3.92 5.13 -8.12
C ALA A 79 3.22 3.84 -8.59
N ILE A 80 3.16 3.56 -9.89
CA ILE A 80 2.49 2.36 -10.44
C ILE A 80 3.21 1.08 -10.01
N ARG A 81 4.52 1.14 -9.74
CA ARG A 81 5.28 -0.01 -9.23
C ARG A 81 4.78 -0.49 -7.86
N THR A 82 4.18 0.40 -7.06
CA THR A 82 3.64 0.05 -5.73
C THR A 82 2.39 -0.82 -5.81
N ILE A 83 1.64 -0.75 -6.92
CA ILE A 83 0.43 -1.56 -7.15
C ILE A 83 0.77 -3.06 -7.16
N ARG A 84 1.99 -3.44 -7.54
CA ARG A 84 2.46 -4.83 -7.51
C ARG A 84 2.42 -5.45 -6.10
N VAL A 85 2.48 -4.62 -5.04
CA VAL A 85 2.34 -5.06 -3.64
C VAL A 85 0.93 -5.59 -3.34
N LEU A 86 -0.07 -5.26 -4.17
CA LEU A 86 -1.43 -5.81 -4.06
C LEU A 86 -1.56 -7.21 -4.67
N ARG A 87 -0.58 -7.71 -5.46
CA ARG A 87 -0.65 -9.05 -6.09
C ARG A 87 -0.71 -10.19 -5.06
N PRO A 88 0.10 -10.20 -3.97
CA PRO A 88 -0.03 -11.18 -2.89
C PRO A 88 -1.43 -11.20 -2.23
N LEU A 89 -2.12 -10.06 -2.19
CA LEU A 89 -3.47 -9.97 -1.63
C LEU A 89 -4.48 -10.86 -2.41
N ARG A 90 -4.26 -11.07 -3.71
CA ARG A 90 -5.06 -12.00 -4.54
C ARG A 90 -4.94 -13.45 -4.07
N ALA A 91 -3.76 -13.85 -3.61
CA ALA A 91 -3.53 -15.21 -3.12
C ALA A 91 -4.36 -15.49 -1.85
N ILE A 92 -4.58 -14.46 -1.02
CA ILE A 92 -5.42 -14.55 0.19
C ILE A 92 -6.88 -14.84 -0.18
N ASN A 93 -7.42 -14.20 -1.23
CA ASN A 93 -8.80 -14.44 -1.68
C ASN A 93 -9.02 -15.87 -2.20
N ARG A 94 -7.98 -16.52 -2.74
CA ARG A 94 -8.06 -17.90 -3.27
C ARG A 94 -8.04 -18.95 -2.18
N ILE A 95 -7.32 -18.71 -1.07
CA ILE A 95 -7.15 -19.69 -0.01
C ILE A 95 -8.22 -19.47 1.06
N PRO A 96 -9.25 -20.34 1.16
CA PRO A 96 -10.37 -20.13 2.09
C PRO A 96 -9.90 -20.07 3.55
N SER A 97 -8.84 -20.80 3.91
CA SER A 97 -8.24 -20.77 5.25
C SER A 97 -7.69 -19.39 5.63
N MET A 98 -7.06 -18.68 4.68
CA MET A 98 -6.52 -17.34 4.91
C MET A 98 -7.63 -16.29 4.99
N ARG A 99 -8.67 -16.45 4.16
CA ARG A 99 -9.89 -15.63 4.18
C ARG A 99 -10.55 -15.63 5.56
N ILE A 100 -10.68 -16.81 6.17
CA ILE A 100 -11.28 -16.96 7.51
C ILE A 100 -10.45 -16.22 8.55
N LEU A 101 -9.12 -16.35 8.51
CA LEU A 101 -8.23 -15.67 9.46
C LEU A 101 -8.38 -14.13 9.38
N VAL A 102 -8.41 -13.59 8.16
CA VAL A 102 -8.60 -12.14 7.95
C VAL A 102 -9.96 -11.68 8.44
N MET A 103 -11.03 -12.46 8.21
CA MET A 103 -12.34 -12.12 8.75
C MET A 103 -12.37 -12.09 10.27
N LEU A 104 -11.83 -13.11 10.93
CA LEU A 104 -11.74 -13.14 12.38
C LEU A 104 -10.96 -11.95 12.93
N LEU A 105 -9.87 -11.56 12.26
CA LEU A 105 -9.10 -10.37 12.64
C LEU A 105 -9.97 -9.12 12.51
N LEU A 106 -10.61 -8.91 11.36
CA LEU A 106 -11.48 -7.74 11.13
C LEU A 106 -12.69 -7.70 12.08
N ASP A 107 -13.23 -8.85 12.47
CA ASP A 107 -14.34 -8.96 13.43
C ASP A 107 -13.93 -8.54 14.85
N THR A 108 -12.65 -8.67 15.20
CA THR A 108 -12.12 -8.23 16.51
C THR A 108 -11.73 -6.75 16.56
N LEU A 109 -11.45 -6.12 15.43
CA LEU A 109 -11.12 -4.69 15.34
C LEU A 109 -12.17 -3.74 15.96
N PRO A 110 -13.50 -3.91 15.76
CA PRO A 110 -14.48 -3.00 16.34
C PRO A 110 -14.44 -3.01 17.88
N MET A 111 -14.11 -4.15 18.51
CA MET A 111 -13.96 -4.21 19.98
C MET A 111 -12.74 -3.42 20.47
N LEU A 112 -11.66 -3.41 19.68
CA LEU A 112 -10.46 -2.62 19.95
C LEU A 112 -10.65 -1.11 19.70
N GLY A 113 -11.71 -0.71 18.99
CA GLY A 113 -11.97 0.68 18.64
C GLY A 113 -12.04 1.62 19.86
N ASN A 114 -12.66 1.17 20.96
CA ASN A 114 -12.75 1.95 22.19
C ASN A 114 -11.38 2.22 22.83
N VAL A 115 -10.50 1.21 22.83
CA VAL A 115 -9.14 1.32 23.36
C VAL A 115 -8.29 2.23 22.48
N LEU A 116 -8.45 2.13 21.15
CA LEU A 116 -7.74 2.97 20.19
C LEU A 116 -8.16 4.44 20.33
N LEU A 117 -9.44 4.71 20.56
CA LEU A 117 -9.94 6.06 20.82
C LEU A 117 -9.34 6.65 22.11
N LEU A 118 -9.29 5.87 23.20
CA LEU A 118 -8.61 6.32 24.44
C LEU A 118 -7.13 6.58 24.18
N CYS A 119 -6.44 5.67 23.48
CA CYS A 119 -5.03 5.79 23.13
C CYS A 119 -4.77 7.06 22.29
N PHE A 120 -5.66 7.39 21.36
CA PHE A 120 -5.60 8.62 20.57
C PHE A 120 -5.66 9.87 21.46
N PHE A 121 -6.57 9.94 22.44
CA PHE A 121 -6.64 11.07 23.38
C PHE A 121 -5.37 11.19 24.24
N VAL A 122 -4.85 10.07 24.72
CA VAL A 122 -3.60 10.04 25.49
C VAL A 122 -2.44 10.59 24.66
N PHE A 123 -2.22 10.08 23.46
CA PHE A 123 -1.17 10.58 22.57
C PHE A 123 -1.38 12.03 22.16
N PHE A 124 -2.63 12.48 22.01
CA PHE A 124 -2.93 13.88 21.68
C PHE A 124 -2.55 14.83 22.83
N ILE A 125 -2.95 14.53 24.07
CA ILE A 125 -2.65 15.37 25.24
C ILE A 125 -1.14 15.40 25.49
N PHE A 126 -0.49 14.24 25.58
CA PHE A 126 0.96 14.17 25.80
C PHE A 126 1.75 14.72 24.62
N GLY A 127 1.24 14.61 23.39
CA GLY A 127 1.82 15.22 22.21
C GLY A 127 1.84 16.74 22.28
N ILE A 128 0.73 17.37 22.66
CA ILE A 128 0.65 18.83 22.84
C ILE A 128 1.61 19.29 23.95
N ILE A 129 1.57 18.62 25.11
CA ILE A 129 2.45 18.94 26.23
C ILE A 129 3.92 18.78 25.83
N GLY A 130 4.26 17.70 25.13
CA GLY A 130 5.63 17.42 24.72
C GLY A 130 6.16 18.43 23.71
N VAL A 131 5.34 18.85 22.74
CA VAL A 131 5.71 19.89 21.78
C VAL A 131 5.91 21.22 22.50
N GLN A 132 5.00 21.62 23.40
CA GLN A 132 5.12 22.91 24.12
C GLN A 132 6.32 22.95 25.08
N LEU A 133 6.64 21.83 25.75
CA LEU A 133 7.71 21.77 26.73
C LEU A 133 9.10 21.70 26.07
N TRP A 134 9.24 20.91 25.00
CA TRP A 134 10.53 20.64 24.36
C TRP A 134 10.72 21.34 23.02
N GLU A 135 9.91 22.35 22.71
CA GLU A 135 10.10 23.17 21.52
C GLU A 135 11.50 23.81 21.53
N GLY A 136 12.34 23.47 20.53
CA GLY A 136 13.65 24.09 20.34
C GLY A 136 14.77 23.68 21.32
N ILE A 137 14.44 23.08 22.48
CA ILE A 137 15.44 22.65 23.48
C ILE A 137 16.42 21.62 22.89
N LEU A 138 15.92 20.66 22.11
CA LEU A 138 16.73 19.59 21.53
C LEU A 138 17.67 20.05 20.41
N ARG A 139 17.57 21.31 19.96
CA ARG A 139 18.43 21.88 18.90
C ARG A 139 19.61 22.68 19.46
N GLN A 140 19.73 22.80 20.79
CA GLN A 140 20.85 23.47 21.43
C GLN A 140 22.17 22.78 21.06
N ARG A 141 23.10 23.57 20.52
CA ARG A 141 24.45 23.14 20.14
C ARG A 141 25.43 24.15 20.75
N CYS A 142 26.54 23.66 21.29
CA CYS A 142 27.61 24.55 21.71
C CYS A 142 28.24 25.16 20.46
N THR A 143 28.14 26.48 20.32
CA THR A 143 28.90 27.25 19.34
C THR A 143 30.14 27.81 20.01
N LEU A 144 31.22 27.98 19.26
CA LEU A 144 32.38 28.70 19.77
C LEU A 144 32.03 30.19 19.86
N GLU A 145 32.43 30.84 20.96
CA GLU A 145 32.37 32.30 21.11
C GLU A 145 33.18 32.92 19.97
N ARG A 146 32.53 33.74 19.15
CA ARG A 146 33.21 34.40 18.03
C ARG A 146 34.10 35.51 18.58
N PRO A 147 35.41 35.52 18.31
CA PRO A 147 36.25 36.65 18.67
C PRO A 147 35.80 37.92 17.93
N ASP A 148 35.71 39.04 18.65
CA ASP A 148 35.30 40.35 18.12
C ASP A 148 36.14 40.71 16.88
N GLY A 149 35.47 40.82 15.72
CA GLY A 149 36.08 41.32 14.47
C GLY A 149 36.24 40.35 13.29
N MET A 150 35.95 39.05 13.42
CA MET A 150 36.18 38.08 12.32
C MET A 150 34.90 37.71 11.55
N ILE A 151 34.58 38.44 10.46
CA ILE A 151 33.48 38.11 9.53
C ILE A 151 33.90 37.00 8.56
N TYR A 152 33.39 35.78 8.76
CA TYR A 152 33.38 34.79 7.69
C TYR A 152 32.21 35.05 6.72
N PRO A 153 32.41 34.91 5.40
CA PRO A 153 31.32 34.97 4.44
C PRO A 153 30.38 33.79 4.66
N ILE A 154 29.09 34.09 4.76
CA ILE A 154 28.00 33.12 4.73
C ILE A 154 27.91 32.53 3.32
N THR A 155 28.31 31.27 3.15
CA THR A 155 27.86 30.39 2.05
C THR A 155 26.76 29.48 2.56
#